data_AF-A0A8S8YA12-F1
#
_entry.id   AF-A0A8S8YA12-F1
#
_cell.length_a   1.000
_cell.length_b   1.000
_cell.length_c   1.000
_cell.angle_alpha   90.00
_cell.angle_beta   90.00
_cell.angle_gamma   90.00
#
_symmetry.space_group_name_H-M   'P 1'
#
loop_
_entity.id
_entity.type
_entity.pdbx_description
1 polymer ?
#
loop_
_entity_poly.entity_id
_entity_poly.type
_entity_poly.pdbx_seq_one_letter_code
_entity_poly.pdbx_strand_id
1 'polypeptide(L)'
;MGKNPRELAALAEELSIPVIGIGAGPDVDGQVLVLHDMLGITMDFSPRFLRRYLNLAESIEGAITSYCADVRSKDFPNEEESYSS
;
A
#
# COMPACT_ATOMS: atom_id res chain seq x y z
N MET A 1 18.53 10.65 -26.84
CA MET A 1 18.40 10.14 -25.45
C MET A 1 17.19 10.82 -24.84
N GLY A 2 16.16 10.09 -24.41
CA GLY A 2 15.00 10.70 -23.75
C GLY A 2 15.35 11.14 -22.33
N LYS A 3 14.81 12.28 -21.87
CA LYS A 3 14.91 12.70 -20.47
C LYS A 3 14.26 11.64 -19.57
N ASN A 4 14.86 11.35 -18.42
CA ASN A 4 14.26 10.43 -17.44
C ASN A 4 13.11 11.14 -16.66
N PRO A 5 12.25 10.40 -15.92
CA PRO A 5 11.11 10.98 -15.23
C PRO A 5 11.46 12.12 -14.27
N ARG A 6 12.63 12.07 -13.61
CA ARG A 6 13.09 13.14 -12.71
C ARG A 6 13.54 14.40 -13.44
N GLU A 7 14.21 14.23 -14.58
CA GLU A 7 14.62 15.36 -15.42
C GLU A 7 13.41 16.08 -16.07
N LEU A 8 12.30 15.36 -16.27
CA LEU A 8 11.03 15.95 -16.71
C LEU A 8 10.29 16.61 -15.55
N ALA A 9 10.36 16.04 -14.36
CA ALA A 9 9.73 16.58 -13.14
C ALA A 9 10.22 17.99 -12.81
N ALA A 10 11.52 18.26 -12.96
CA ALA A 10 12.11 19.58 -12.70
C ALA A 10 11.53 20.71 -13.55
N LEU A 11 10.79 20.41 -14.62
CA LEU A 11 10.07 21.41 -15.42
C LEU A 11 8.72 21.81 -14.79
N ALA A 12 8.31 21.20 -13.67
CA ALA A 12 7.07 21.53 -12.98
C ALA A 12 7.00 23.01 -12.61
N GLU A 13 8.11 23.62 -12.21
CA GLU A 13 8.19 25.05 -11.87
C GLU A 13 7.89 25.97 -13.07
N GLU A 14 8.01 25.49 -14.31
CA GLU A 14 7.71 26.25 -15.53
C GLU A 14 6.22 26.18 -15.93
N LEU A 15 5.45 25.28 -15.30
CA LEU A 15 4.03 25.05 -15.62
C LEU A 15 3.13 25.85 -14.69
N SER A 16 2.02 26.36 -15.24
CA SER A 16 0.99 27.06 -14.46
C SER A 16 0.00 26.13 -13.77
N ILE A 17 0.02 24.85 -14.11
CA ILE A 17 -0.84 23.80 -13.55
C ILE A 17 -0.05 22.95 -12.54
N PRO A 18 -0.67 22.46 -11.46
CA PRO A 18 0.01 21.57 -10.52
C PRO A 18 0.43 20.25 -11.18
N VAL A 19 1.63 19.79 -10.85
CA VAL A 19 2.19 18.51 -11.30
C VAL A 19 2.22 17.51 -10.16
N ILE A 20 1.64 16.33 -10.36
CA ILE A 20 1.65 15.23 -9.40
C ILE A 20 2.55 14.10 -9.92
N GLY A 21 3.61 13.79 -9.16
CA GLY A 21 4.60 12.78 -9.53
C GLY A 21 4.39 11.42 -8.87
N ILE A 22 4.77 10.36 -9.59
CA ILE A 22 5.02 9.02 -9.04
C ILE A 22 6.38 8.54 -9.55
N GLY A 23 7.35 8.37 -8.64
CA GLY A 23 8.74 8.06 -9.04
C GLY A 23 9.44 9.14 -9.85
N ALA A 24 8.89 10.36 -9.84
CA ALA A 24 9.42 11.52 -10.56
C ALA A 24 10.44 12.33 -9.72
N GLY A 25 10.72 11.91 -8.47
CA GLY A 25 11.51 12.71 -7.53
C GLY A 25 10.67 13.76 -6.80
N PRO A 26 11.29 14.58 -5.95
CA PRO A 26 10.60 15.52 -5.08
C PRO A 26 10.25 16.85 -5.75
N ASP A 27 10.78 17.12 -6.95
CA ASP A 27 10.73 18.42 -7.64
C ASP A 27 9.38 18.63 -8.37
N VAL A 28 8.25 18.30 -7.71
CA VAL A 28 6.87 18.43 -8.21
C VAL A 28 5.96 18.93 -7.08
N ASP A 29 4.78 19.46 -7.41
CA ASP A 29 3.85 20.06 -6.43
C ASP A 29 3.20 19.04 -5.48
N GLY A 30 3.10 17.79 -5.92
CA GLY A 30 2.52 16.72 -5.12
C GLY A 30 2.97 15.33 -5.54
N GLN A 31 2.65 14.34 -4.69
CA GLN A 31 3.04 12.95 -4.89
C GLN A 31 1.82 12.06 -4.90
N VAL A 32 1.88 11.00 -5.70
CA VAL A 32 0.89 9.92 -5.70
C VAL A 32 1.58 8.57 -5.57
N LEU A 33 0.97 7.68 -4.79
CA LEU A 33 1.35 6.28 -4.68
C LEU A 33 0.10 5.41 -4.80
N VAL A 34 0.27 4.19 -5.28
CA VAL A 34 -0.80 3.19 -5.26
C VAL A 34 -0.97 2.70 -3.81
N LEU A 35 -2.19 2.80 -3.30
CA LEU A 35 -2.51 2.45 -1.90
C LEU A 35 -2.05 1.03 -1.53
N HIS A 36 -2.31 0.05 -2.40
CA HIS A 36 -1.96 -1.35 -2.16
C HIS A 36 -0.45 -1.58 -2.02
N ASP A 37 0.34 -0.90 -2.86
CA ASP A 37 1.80 -0.96 -2.82
C ASP A 37 2.34 -0.29 -1.57
N MET A 38 1.79 0.89 -1.24
CA MET A 38 2.15 1.66 -0.06
C MET A 38 1.88 0.88 1.24
N LEU A 39 0.78 0.13 1.29
CA LEU A 39 0.40 -0.70 2.44
C LEU A 39 1.08 -2.08 2.45
N GLY A 40 1.81 -2.45 1.39
CA GLY A 40 2.45 -3.76 1.30
C GLY A 40 1.44 -4.91 1.26
N ILE A 41 0.32 -4.74 0.53
CA ILE A 41 -0.67 -5.81 0.31
C ILE A 41 -0.12 -6.86 -0.67
N THR A 42 0.61 -6.41 -1.69
CA THR A 42 1.35 -7.27 -2.61
C THR A 42 2.84 -7.01 -2.45
N MET A 43 3.64 -8.07 -2.42
CA MET A 43 5.09 -7.97 -2.15
C MET A 43 5.95 -8.20 -3.40
N ASP A 44 5.37 -8.80 -4.45
CA ASP A 44 6.07 -9.16 -5.69
C ASP A 44 6.48 -7.94 -6.53
N PHE A 45 5.79 -6.81 -6.36
CA PHE A 45 6.12 -5.54 -7.01
C PHE A 45 6.85 -4.61 -6.05
N SER A 46 8.10 -4.27 -6.37
CA SER A 46 8.96 -3.42 -5.52
C SER A 46 9.78 -2.43 -6.36
N PRO A 47 9.15 -1.47 -7.04
CA PRO A 47 9.89 -0.49 -7.83
C PRO A 47 10.71 0.43 -6.92
N ARG A 48 11.82 0.96 -7.43
CA ARG A 48 12.77 1.80 -6.66
C ARG A 48 12.15 3.02 -5.98
N PHE A 49 11.06 3.56 -6.52
CA PHE A 49 10.39 4.75 -5.97
C PHE A 49 9.41 4.42 -4.83
N LEU A 50 9.05 3.15 -4.64
CA LEU A 50 8.05 2.77 -3.66
C LEU A 50 8.65 2.79 -2.26
N ARG A 51 8.02 3.55 -1.36
CA ARG A 51 8.16 3.36 0.08
C ARG A 51 6.95 2.61 0.60
N ARG A 52 7.18 1.46 1.23
CA ARG A 52 6.16 0.75 2.00
C ARG A 52 6.06 1.37 3.39
N TYR A 53 4.85 1.71 3.81
CA TYR A 53 4.56 2.23 5.14
C TYR A 53 4.00 1.15 6.07
N LEU A 54 3.60 0.00 5.52
CA LEU A 54 3.11 -1.15 6.25
C LEU A 54 3.50 -2.45 5.53
N ASN A 55 3.51 -3.56 6.26
CA ASN A 55 3.52 -4.92 5.72
C ASN A 55 2.14 -5.56 5.98
N LEU A 56 1.12 -5.11 5.24
CA LEU A 56 -0.25 -5.55 5.47
C LEU A 56 -0.44 -7.02 5.06
N ALA A 57 0.35 -7.54 4.11
CA ALA A 57 0.35 -8.95 3.74
C ALA A 57 0.62 -9.86 4.96
N GLU A 58 1.64 -9.56 5.76
CA GLU A 58 1.96 -10.32 6.98
C GLU A 58 0.85 -10.21 8.04
N SER A 59 0.25 -9.02 8.19
CA SER A 59 -0.87 -8.83 9.13
C SER A 59 -2.12 -9.61 8.70
N ILE A 60 -2.39 -9.66 7.39
CA ILE A 60 -3.48 -10.46 6.81
C ILE A 60 -3.22 -11.95 7.03
N GLU A 61 -2.00 -12.42 6.76
CA GLU A 61 -1.61 -13.82 7.00
C GLU A 61 -1.79 -14.21 8.46
N GLY A 62 -1.36 -13.35 9.39
CA GLY A 62 -1.56 -13.53 10.83
C GLY A 62 -3.04 -13.63 11.20
N ALA A 63 -3.88 -12.69 10.71
CA ALA A 63 -5.31 -12.68 10.99
C ALA A 63 -6.02 -13.95 10.47
N ILE A 64 -5.69 -14.39 9.25
CA ILE A 64 -6.25 -15.61 8.66
C ILE A 64 -5.80 -16.84 9.46
N THR A 65 -4.54 -16.88 9.89
CA THR A 65 -3.99 -17.98 10.69
C THR A 65 -4.69 -18.08 12.04
N SER A 66 -4.86 -16.96 12.74
CA SER A 66 -5.59 -16.90 14.01
C SER A 66 -7.03 -17.34 13.85
N TYR A 67 -7.75 -16.78 12.87
CA TYR A 67 -9.13 -17.20 12.57
C TYR A 67 -9.23 -18.71 12.31
N CYS A 68 -8.30 -19.27 11.53
CA CYS A 68 -8.25 -20.71 11.28
C CYS A 68 -7.99 -21.53 12.55
N ALA A 69 -7.17 -21.02 13.48
CA ALA A 69 -6.93 -21.65 14.76
C ALA A 69 -8.21 -21.66 15.62
N ASP A 70 -8.88 -20.51 15.72
CA ASP A 70 -10.09 -20.32 16.53
C ASP A 70 -11.25 -21.20 16.03
N VAL A 71 -11.42 -21.32 14.70
CA VAL A 71 -12.41 -22.24 14.11
C VAL A 71 -12.09 -23.70 14.43
N ARG A 72 -10.80 -24.09 14.37
CA ARG A 72 -10.38 -25.49 14.64
C ARG A 72 -10.50 -25.86 16.11
N SER A 73 -10.22 -24.92 17.01
CA SER A 73 -10.41 -25.10 18.46
C SER A 73 -11.87 -24.96 18.89
N LYS A 74 -12.76 -24.51 17.99
CA LYS A 74 -14.15 -24.12 18.29
C LYS A 74 -14.24 -22.95 19.27
N ASP A 75 -13.22 -22.10 19.30
CA ASP A 75 -13.24 -20.83 20.02
C ASP A 75 -14.03 -19.76 19.23
N PHE A 76 -14.10 -19.91 17.90
CA PHE A 76 -14.96 -19.09 17.04
C PHE A 76 -15.98 -19.95 16.23
N PRO A 77 -17.27 -19.54 16.16
CA PRO A 77 -17.89 -18.55 17.04
C PRO A 77 -18.08 -19.13 18.45
N ASN A 78 -17.93 -18.31 19.48
CA ASN A 78 -18.32 -18.64 20.85
C ASN A 78 -19.77 -18.18 21.16
N GLU A 79 -20.17 -18.28 22.44
CA GLU A 79 -21.52 -17.90 22.90
C GLU A 79 -21.82 -16.41 22.71
N GLU A 80 -20.84 -15.52 22.83
CA GLU A 80 -21.03 -14.07 22.64
C GLU A 80 -21.22 -13.70 21.15
N GLU A 81 -20.67 -14.53 20.27
CA GLU A 81 -20.70 -14.36 18.81
C GLU A 81 -21.86 -15.11 18.14
N SER A 82 -22.73 -15.74 18.95
CA SER A 82 -23.84 -16.57 18.50
C SER A 82 -25.18 -16.00 18.96
N TYR A 83 -26.19 -16.01 18.09
CA TYR A 83 -27.57 -15.70 18.52
C TYR A 83 -28.11 -16.82 19.43
N SER A 84 -28.66 -16.44 20.58
CA SER A 84 -29.45 -17.37 21.40
C SER A 84 -30.80 -17.65 20.74
N SER A 85 -31.26 -18.91 20.83
CA SER A 85 -32.63 -19.29 20.47
C SER A 85 -33.66 -18.76 21.47
#